data_AF-A0A136PY76-F1
#
_entry.id   AF-A0A136PY76-F1
#
_cell.length_a   1.000
_cell.length_b   1.000
_cell.length_c   1.000
_cell.angle_alpha   90.00
_cell.angle_beta   90.00
_cell.angle_gamma   90.00
#
_symmetry.space_group_name_H-M   'P 1'
#
loop_
_entity.id
_entity.type
_entity.pdbx_description
1 polymer ?
#
loop_
_entity_poly.entity_id
_entity_poly.type
_entity_poly.pdbx_seq_one_letter_code
_entity_poly.pdbx_strand_id
1 'polypeptide(L)'
;MTVRDLVLLEEACRTADRLDRLDAILNGRDAVWVRLRQARGDGPVTLVVDQVLTESRQQQAALARMLQQLGRGRRAVPPPTGRPEGSAAKGGEGRAGVADLTARIADARRAQATG
;
A
#
# COMPACT_ATOMS: atom_id res chain seq x y z
N MET A 1 -8.67 18.76 6.65
CA MET A 1 -8.73 17.66 5.68
C MET A 1 -10.08 17.77 4.99
N THR A 2 -10.11 17.87 3.66
CA THR A 2 -11.34 18.13 2.89
C THR A 2 -12.15 16.85 2.66
N VAL A 3 -13.43 16.96 2.28
CA VAL A 3 -14.26 15.79 1.91
C VAL A 3 -13.63 15.00 0.76
N ARG A 4 -13.03 15.70 -0.21
CA ARG A 4 -12.24 15.07 -1.29
C ARG A 4 -11.07 14.25 -0.73
N ASP A 5 -10.34 14.77 0.25
CA ASP A 5 -9.20 14.06 0.84
C ASP A 5 -9.64 12.81 1.61
N LEU A 6 -10.81 12.83 2.25
CA LEU A 6 -11.38 11.66 2.93
C LEU A 6 -11.75 10.57 1.92
N VAL A 7 -12.42 10.93 0.82
CA VAL A 7 -12.74 9.98 -0.26
C VAL A 7 -11.47 9.41 -0.89
N LEU A 8 -10.47 10.25 -1.18
CA LEU A 8 -9.19 9.79 -1.73
C LEU A 8 -8.45 8.86 -0.76
N LEU A 9 -8.53 9.11 0.55
CA LEU A 9 -7.93 8.25 1.57
C LEU A 9 -8.63 6.89 1.61
N GLU A 10 -9.97 6.87 1.60
CA GLU A 10 -10.75 5.64 1.61
C GLU A 10 -10.45 4.77 0.39
N GLU A 11 -10.41 5.36 -0.81
CA GLU A 11 -10.08 4.64 -2.04
C GLU A 11 -8.63 4.15 -2.07
N ALA A 12 -7.70 4.88 -1.45
CA ALA A 12 -6.33 4.41 -1.26
C ALA A 12 -6.28 3.19 -0.33
N CYS A 13 -7.05 3.19 0.77
CA CYS A 13 -7.17 2.02 1.66
C CYS A 13 -7.74 0.81 0.93
N ARG A 14 -8.85 0.96 0.21
CA ARG A 14 -9.45 -0.12 -0.60
C ARG A 14 -8.48 -0.69 -1.64
N THR A 15 -7.66 0.15 -2.25
CA THR A 15 -6.64 -0.28 -3.21
C THR A 15 -5.51 -1.05 -2.53
N ALA A 16 -5.10 -0.64 -1.33
CA ALA A 16 -4.11 -1.36 -0.53
C ALA A 16 -4.62 -2.76 -0.14
N ASP A 17 -5.87 -2.87 0.33
CA ASP A 17 -6.47 -4.17 0.67
C ASP A 17 -6.54 -5.09 -0.55
N ARG A 18 -6.81 -4.54 -1.73
CA ARG A 18 -6.85 -5.31 -2.98
C ARG A 18 -5.46 -5.77 -3.42
N LEU A 19 -4.42 -4.96 -3.20
CA LEU A 19 -3.04 -5.35 -3.41
C LEU A 19 -2.61 -6.47 -2.46
N ASP A 20 -3.02 -6.44 -1.19
CA ASP A 20 -2.76 -7.53 -0.24
C ASP A 20 -3.37 -8.85 -0.70
N ARG A 21 -4.58 -8.80 -1.28
CA ARG A 21 -5.22 -9.99 -1.86
C ARG A 21 -4.49 -10.49 -3.10
N LEU A 22 -4.08 -9.59 -4.00
CA LEU A 22 -3.30 -9.98 -5.18
C LEU A 22 -1.93 -10.57 -4.79
N ASP A 23 -1.29 -10.02 -3.75
CA ASP A 23 -0.06 -10.56 -3.19
C ASP A 23 -0.29 -11.96 -2.56
N ALA A 24 -1.39 -12.15 -1.83
CA ALA A 24 -1.75 -13.47 -1.31
C ALA A 24 -1.91 -14.50 -2.44
N ILE A 25 -2.56 -14.11 -3.55
CA ILE A 25 -2.70 -14.96 -4.73
C ILE A 25 -1.32 -15.27 -5.37
N LEU A 26 -0.47 -14.25 -5.56
CA LEU A 26 0.86 -14.42 -6.16
C LEU A 26 1.79 -15.30 -5.32
N ASN A 27 1.64 -15.27 -4.01
CA ASN A 27 2.41 -16.10 -3.08
C ASN A 27 1.75 -17.47 -2.81
N GLY A 28 0.67 -17.82 -3.52
CA GLY A 28 -0.04 -19.09 -3.35
C GLY A 28 -0.76 -19.25 -2.00
N ARG A 29 -0.97 -18.15 -1.27
CA ARG A 29 -1.71 -18.11 0.00
C ARG A 29 -3.23 -17.97 -0.18
N ASP A 30 -3.67 -17.61 -1.39
CA ASP A 30 -5.09 -17.54 -1.77
C ASP A 30 -5.30 -18.27 -3.11
N ALA A 31 -6.48 -18.87 -3.27
CA ALA A 31 -6.82 -19.68 -4.44
C ALA A 31 -7.26 -18.77 -5.61
N VAL A 32 -6.63 -18.93 -6.77
CA VAL A 32 -6.96 -18.18 -7.99
C VAL A 32 -8.35 -18.58 -8.50
N TRP A 33 -9.16 -17.61 -8.95
CA TRP A 33 -10.23 -17.86 -9.94
C TRP A 33 -9.58 -18.17 -11.28
N VAL A 34 -9.15 -19.41 -11.49
CA VAL A 34 -8.57 -19.83 -12.77
C VAL A 34 -9.72 -20.02 -13.76
N ARG A 35 -9.64 -19.34 -14.90
CA ARG A 35 -10.52 -19.65 -16.04
C ARG A 35 -9.79 -20.62 -16.97
N LEU A 36 -10.34 -21.82 -17.09
CA LEU A 36 -9.93 -22.79 -18.09
C LEU A 36 -10.36 -22.28 -19.47
N ARG A 37 -9.41 -21.92 -20.34
CA ARG A 37 -9.70 -21.80 -21.78
C ARG A 37 -9.37 -23.12 -22.44
N GLN A 38 -10.39 -23.80 -22.96
CA GLN A 38 -10.15 -24.86 -23.92
C GLN A 38 -9.51 -24.24 -25.18
N ALA A 39 -8.43 -24.86 -25.65
CA ALA A 39 -7.96 -24.62 -27.01
C ALA A 39 -9.08 -25.05 -27.97
N ARG A 40 -9.20 -24.36 -29.12
CA ARG A 40 -10.20 -24.73 -30.13
C ARG A 40 -9.79 -26.08 -30.75
N GLY A 41 -10.49 -27.16 -30.43
CA GLY A 41 -10.21 -28.53 -30.91
C GLY A 41 -9.72 -29.47 -29.79
N ASP A 42 -9.15 -30.62 -30.16
CA ASP A 42 -8.66 -31.67 -29.24
C ASP A 42 -7.26 -31.35 -28.63
N GLY A 43 -6.98 -30.06 -28.46
CA GLY A 43 -5.68 -29.55 -28.01
C GLY A 43 -5.55 -29.47 -26.49
N PRO A 44 -4.31 -29.30 -25.96
CA PRO A 44 -4.07 -29.23 -24.53
C PRO A 44 -4.86 -28.09 -23.86
N VAL A 45 -5.33 -28.34 -22.64
CA VAL A 45 -6.03 -27.35 -21.81
C VAL A 45 -5.01 -26.33 -21.31
N THR A 46 -5.14 -25.07 -21.75
CA THR A 46 -4.30 -23.98 -21.26
C THR A 46 -4.85 -23.46 -19.94
N LEU A 47 -4.11 -23.69 -18.86
CA LEU A 47 -4.35 -23.02 -17.58
C LEU A 47 -3.96 -21.54 -17.72
N VAL A 48 -4.94 -20.67 -17.94
CA VAL A 48 -4.71 -19.23 -17.90
C VAL A 48 -4.78 -18.80 -16.45
N VAL A 49 -3.62 -18.65 -15.81
CA VAL A 49 -3.53 -17.85 -14.60
C VAL A 49 -3.87 -16.43 -15.04
N ASP A 50 -5.06 -15.95 -14.64
CA ASP A 50 -5.53 -14.60 -14.96
C ASP A 50 -4.42 -13.60 -14.65
N GLN A 51 -4.40 -12.45 -15.33
CA GLN A 51 -3.31 -11.46 -15.38
C GLN A 51 -3.03 -10.76 -14.01
N VAL A 52 -2.92 -11.51 -12.90
CA VAL A 52 -2.78 -11.06 -11.51
C VAL A 52 -1.55 -10.18 -11.35
N LEU A 53 -0.43 -10.54 -11.98
CA LEU A 53 0.78 -9.72 -11.93
C LEU A 53 0.59 -8.37 -12.64
N THR A 54 -0.11 -8.37 -13.77
CA THR A 54 -0.42 -7.15 -14.53
C THR A 54 -1.38 -6.26 -13.73
N GLU A 55 -2.43 -6.84 -13.15
CA GLU A 55 -3.39 -6.13 -12.29
C GLU A 55 -2.69 -5.56 -11.04
N SER A 56 -1.81 -6.33 -10.41
CA SER A 56 -1.02 -5.89 -9.24
C SER A 56 -0.19 -4.65 -9.57
N ARG A 57 0.54 -4.66 -10.70
CA ARG A 57 1.31 -3.48 -11.16
C ARG A 57 0.42 -2.27 -11.45
N GLN A 58 -0.75 -2.49 -12.04
CA GLN A 58 -1.70 -1.39 -12.31
C GLN A 58 -2.23 -0.77 -11.01
N GLN A 59 -2.60 -1.59 -10.03
CA GLN A 59 -3.06 -1.12 -8.72
C GLN A 59 -1.96 -0.42 -7.92
N GLN A 60 -0.71 -0.91 -7.98
CA GLN A 60 0.44 -0.22 -7.37
C GLN A 60 0.62 1.19 -7.94
N ALA A 61 0.53 1.33 -9.27
CA ALA A 61 0.63 2.64 -9.92
C ALA A 61 -0.54 3.57 -9.54
N ALA A 62 -1.76 3.03 -9.43
CA ALA A 62 -2.93 3.78 -8.98
C ALA A 62 -2.76 4.29 -7.53
N LEU A 63 -2.34 3.40 -6.61
CA LEU A 63 -2.10 3.75 -5.21
C LEU A 63 -1.04 4.84 -5.07
N ALA A 64 0.09 4.72 -5.77
CA ALA A 64 1.14 5.74 -5.76
C ALA A 64 0.60 7.12 -6.16
N ARG A 65 -0.25 7.19 -7.19
CA ARG A 65 -0.88 8.44 -7.63
C ARG A 65 -1.85 9.00 -6.58
N MET A 66 -2.65 8.16 -5.93
CA MET A 66 -3.57 8.59 -4.87
C MET A 66 -2.81 9.17 -3.67
N LEU A 67 -1.73 8.50 -3.23
CA LEU A 67 -0.88 8.98 -2.14
C LEU A 67 -0.18 10.30 -2.48
N GLN A 68 0.29 10.47 -3.71
CA GLN A 68 0.84 11.75 -4.18
C GLN A 68 -0.20 12.87 -4.15
N GLN A 69 -1.46 12.59 -4.53
CA GLN A 69 -2.53 13.58 -4.47
C GLN A 69 -2.85 14.00 -3.03
N LEU A 70 -2.91 13.05 -2.09
CA LEU A 70 -3.09 13.33 -0.67
C LEU A 70 -1.91 14.14 -0.08
N GLY A 71 -0.68 13.89 -0.54
CA GLY A 71 0.51 14.60 -0.10
C GLY A 71 0.59 16.07 -0.58
N ARG A 72 -0.01 16.39 -1.73
CA ARG A 72 0.04 17.74 -2.35
C ARG A 72 -0.71 18.82 -1.56
N GLY A 73 -1.62 18.45 -0.65
CA GLY A 73 -2.34 19.39 0.23
C GLY A 73 -1.68 19.63 1.59
N ARG A 74 -0.64 18.85 1.96
CA ARG A 74 0.12 19.09 3.18
C ARG A 74 1.09 20.22 2.93
N ARG A 75 0.77 21.41 3.46
CA ARG A 75 1.74 22.50 3.60
C ARG A 75 3.02 21.91 4.19
N ALA A 76 4.11 21.94 3.42
CA ALA A 76 5.42 21.63 3.94
C ALA A 76 5.64 22.59 5.13
N VAL A 77 5.63 22.05 6.35
CA VAL A 77 6.10 22.81 7.50
C VAL A 77 7.53 23.22 7.15
N PRO A 78 7.83 24.53 7.01
CA PRO A 78 9.18 24.97 6.74
C PRO A 78 10.10 24.36 7.79
N PRO A 79 11.34 23.97 7.44
CA PRO A 79 12.32 23.65 8.47
C PRO A 79 12.36 24.83 9.45
N PRO A 80 12.39 24.59 10.77
CA PRO A 80 12.44 25.69 11.74
C PRO A 80 13.64 26.57 11.40
N THR A 81 13.37 27.79 10.96
CA THR A 81 14.38 28.81 10.67
C THR A 81 14.94 29.28 12.00
N GLY A 82 16.02 28.65 12.41
CA GLY A 82 16.71 28.96 13.66
C GLY A 82 17.61 27.82 14.05
N ARG A 83 18.80 27.74 13.44
CA ARG A 83 19.91 26.99 14.01
C ARG A 83 20.75 27.97 14.82
N PRO A 84 20.68 27.98 16.16
CA PRO A 84 21.90 28.16 16.92
C PRO A 84 22.63 26.82 16.87
N GLU A 85 23.88 26.86 16.43
CA GLU A 85 24.78 25.73 16.57
C GLU A 85 24.98 25.43 18.06
N GLY A 86 24.76 24.18 18.46
CA GLY A 86 25.15 23.68 19.77
C GLY A 86 24.00 23.16 20.64
N SER A 87 24.26 21.98 21.22
CA SER A 87 23.58 21.36 22.36
C SER A 87 22.39 20.43 22.09
N ALA A 88 22.72 19.15 22.21
CA ALA A 88 21.96 18.00 22.67
C ALA A 88 20.54 18.19 23.26
N ALA A 89 19.70 17.21 22.89
CA ALA A 89 18.58 16.62 23.64
C ALA A 89 17.36 17.50 23.98
N LYS A 90 16.24 17.25 23.29
CA LYS A 90 15.02 16.66 23.89
C LYS A 90 13.95 16.42 22.82
N GLY A 91 13.13 15.40 23.06
CA GLY A 91 12.17 14.84 22.13
C GLY A 91 11.18 15.85 21.54
N GLY A 92 10.84 15.61 20.27
CA GLY A 92 9.74 16.27 19.58
C GLY A 92 8.79 15.21 19.05
N GLU A 93 7.72 14.97 19.80
CA GLU A 93 6.51 14.29 19.34
C GLU A 93 6.00 14.90 18.03
N GLY A 94 5.40 14.06 17.19
CA GLY A 94 4.44 14.53 16.20
C GLY A 94 4.96 14.74 14.78
N ARG A 95 5.75 13.81 14.24
CA ARG A 95 5.78 13.64 12.78
C ARG A 95 6.00 12.19 12.38
N ALA A 96 4.94 11.40 12.53
CA ALA A 96 4.85 10.04 12.01
C ALA A 96 5.00 10.07 10.47
N GLY A 97 6.23 9.91 9.99
CA GLY A 97 6.53 9.66 8.59
C GLY A 97 6.12 8.25 8.19
N VAL A 98 6.17 7.93 6.90
CA VAL A 98 5.82 6.58 6.40
C VAL A 98 6.66 5.48 7.08
N ALA A 99 7.90 5.79 7.46
CA ALA A 99 8.76 4.90 8.23
C ALA A 99 8.20 4.56 9.63
N ASP A 100 7.53 5.51 10.29
CA ASP A 100 6.89 5.32 11.58
C ASP A 100 5.63 4.43 11.46
N LEU A 101 4.89 4.58 10.35
CA LEU A 101 3.75 3.70 10.05
C LEU A 101 4.19 2.26 9.78
N THR A 102 5.28 2.05 9.04
CA THR A 102 5.85 0.72 8.81
C THR A 102 6.30 0.06 10.11
N ALA A 103 6.92 0.81 11.03
CA ALA A 103 7.31 0.30 12.34
C ALA A 103 6.09 -0.14 13.17
N ARG A 104 5.06 0.71 13.23
CA ARG A 104 3.82 0.41 13.97
C ARG A 104 3.06 -0.80 13.42
N ILE A 105 3.05 -0.99 12.11
CA ILE A 105 2.43 -2.17 11.48
C ILE A 105 3.21 -3.44 11.82
N ALA A 106 4.55 -3.38 11.82
CA ALA A 106 5.39 -4.51 12.20
C ALA A 106 5.19 -4.90 13.68
N ASP A 107 5.05 -3.92 14.57
CA ASP A 107 4.76 -4.14 15.99
C ASP A 107 3.39 -4.77 16.22
N ALA A 108 2.36 -4.27 15.53
CA ALA A 108 1.01 -4.84 15.61
C ALA A 108 0.96 -6.31 15.15
N ARG A 109 1.71 -6.66 14.10
CA ARG A 109 1.81 -8.05 13.61
C ARG A 109 2.52 -8.98 14.60
N ARG A 110 3.54 -8.50 15.32
CA ARG A 110 4.23 -9.28 16.37
C ARG A 110 3.33 -9.54 17.58
N ALA A 111 2.53 -8.55 17.98
CA ALA A 111 1.58 -8.71 19.07
C ALA A 111 0.51 -9.76 18.77
N GLN A 112 0.07 -9.85 17.51
CA GLN A 112 -0.93 -10.85 17.07
C GLN A 112 -0.38 -12.28 16.95
N ALA A 113 0.94 -12.47 16.89
CA ALA A 113 1.56 -13.79 16.82
C ALA A 113 1.87 -14.41 18.19
N THR A 114 1.66 -13.65 19.27
CA THR A 114 2.00 -14.06 20.65
C THR A 114 0.76 -14.23 21.54
N GLY A 115 -0.44 -14.23 20.94
CA GLY A 115 -1.71 -14.54 21.60
C GLY A 115 -2.42 -15.68 20.89
#